data_AF-A0A9E7KVI4-F1
#
_entry.id   AF-A0A9E7KVI4-F1
#
_cell.length_a   1.000
_cell.length_b   1.000
_cell.length_c   1.000
_cell.angle_alpha   90.00
_cell.angle_beta   90.00
_cell.angle_gamma   90.00
#
_symmetry.space_group_name_H-M   'P 1'
#
loop_
_entity.id
_entity.type
_entity.pdbx_description
1 polymer ?
#
loop_
_entity_poly.entity_id
_entity_poly.type
_entity_poly.pdbx_seq_one_letter_code
_entity_poly.pdbx_strand_id
1 'polypeptide(L)'
;MMTTRGEKPQVTERPENGAAAETEIKYTGWKAMPYIVGNEIFEKLGALGTITNLVVYLTAVFHLRSITTATIVNVFNGTTNLAPVLGAFLADTYLGRYATLGLASVASQLGLLIVMLTAAVSRLHPPRCDPGRLCSGPTPGQQAFLLFGFAFLVIGAGGIRPCNLAFGADQFDPRTEDGRKGINSFFNLYYFTFNLAMMISATLIIYVQSNVSWSVGLAIPAVLMFFSCAFFFLGSRTYVKVRPEGSPFSSIAQVLVAAFRKRRLKLPDDHPEESLLDPPHLSSSLISRLSYTNQFRILDKAAIVTPEDEIKPDGYAADPWQLCTLQQVEQVKCIVRIIPVWSTGILYQLAATQQQTYVIFQALQSNRHLGRSNFQIPAASFVVFPMLGMSLWIPIYDRIVAPRLERITKKEGGLTLLQRMGIGLVLSVAVMTTAGVIEERRRSHALRHHRTVGPFSSLWLIPPLILLGVSEAFNVISQVEFYYKQFPENMRSIAGSLLFCGFALGGYLSSLMVTVVHRSTGRGQSRNWLAEDLNKGRLDLFYYSIAVLGVLNLVYFAACAKWYRYKA
;
A
#
# COMPACT_ATOMS: atom_id res chain seq x y z
N MET A 1 -20.57 20.18 64.76
CA MET A 1 -21.05 21.49 64.29
C MET A 1 -19.83 22.41 64.21
N MET A 2 -19.15 22.44 63.07
CA MET A 2 -18.07 23.41 62.82
C MET A 2 -17.83 23.52 61.32
N THR A 3 -18.23 24.71 60.87
CA THR A 3 -17.96 25.49 59.66
C THR A 3 -16.69 25.19 58.86
N THR A 4 -16.92 25.13 57.54
CA THR A 4 -16.01 25.26 56.40
C THR A 4 -15.18 26.55 56.39
N ARG A 5 -13.90 26.46 56.01
CA ARG A 5 -13.10 27.58 55.49
C ARG A 5 -12.20 27.06 54.37
N GLY A 6 -12.29 27.69 53.20
CA GLY A 6 -11.65 27.25 51.95
C GLY A 6 -10.14 27.45 51.92
N GLU A 7 -9.45 26.51 51.29
CA GLU A 7 -8.05 26.63 50.87
C GLU A 7 -8.00 27.00 49.38
N LYS A 8 -7.37 28.16 49.11
CA LYS A 8 -6.88 28.53 47.77
C LYS A 8 -5.61 27.71 47.48
N PRO A 9 -5.41 27.20 46.26
CA PRO A 9 -4.15 26.56 45.88
C PRO A 9 -3.04 27.62 45.73
N GLN A 10 -1.89 27.33 46.33
CA GLN A 10 -0.65 28.10 46.27
C GLN A 10 -0.13 28.21 44.82
N VAL A 11 0.16 29.44 44.40
CA VAL A 11 0.95 29.74 43.20
C VAL A 11 2.42 29.68 43.60
N THR A 12 3.19 28.79 42.99
CA THR A 12 4.65 28.75 43.12
C THR A 12 5.25 29.54 41.95
N GLU A 13 5.87 30.68 42.24
CA GLU A 13 6.63 31.46 41.25
C GLU A 13 7.91 30.70 40.83
N ARG A 14 8.20 30.67 39.53
CA ARG A 14 9.47 30.18 38.96
C ARG A 14 10.26 31.37 38.40
N PRO A 15 11.61 31.35 38.45
CA PRO A 15 12.43 32.46 38.02
C PRO A 15 12.52 32.56 36.50
N GLU A 16 12.76 33.79 36.06
CA GLU A 16 12.98 34.20 34.67
C GLU A 16 14.18 33.49 34.04
N ASN A 17 13.92 32.78 32.94
CA ASN A 17 14.88 32.58 31.85
C ASN A 17 14.05 32.38 30.58
N GLY A 18 14.32 33.21 29.55
CA GLY A 18 13.56 33.31 28.30
C GLY A 18 13.66 32.13 27.35
N ALA A 19 13.44 30.90 27.84
CA ALA A 19 13.08 29.76 27.01
C ALA A 19 11.55 29.70 26.94
N ALA A 20 10.99 29.77 25.72
CA ALA A 20 9.56 29.55 25.51
C ALA A 20 9.14 28.26 26.24
N ALA A 21 8.16 28.35 27.14
CA ALA A 21 7.64 27.20 27.86
C ALA A 21 7.11 26.18 26.85
N GLU A 22 7.88 25.12 26.57
CA GLU A 22 7.38 23.97 25.84
C GLU A 22 6.17 23.43 26.60
N THR A 23 5.00 23.49 25.97
CA THR A 23 3.76 23.00 26.55
C THR A 23 3.93 21.50 26.79
N GLU A 24 3.96 21.07 28.04
CA GLU A 24 4.18 19.66 28.39
C GLU A 24 3.05 18.81 27.80
N ILE A 25 3.37 17.99 26.79
CA ILE A 25 2.39 17.15 26.09
C ILE A 25 1.95 16.06 27.06
N LYS A 26 0.67 16.09 27.47
CA LYS A 26 0.10 15.06 28.33
C LYS A 26 -0.33 13.84 27.50
N TYR A 27 0.52 12.81 27.48
CA TYR A 27 0.23 11.55 26.80
C TYR A 27 -0.85 10.75 27.52
N THR A 28 -1.82 10.23 26.76
CA THR A 28 -2.95 9.45 27.31
C THR A 28 -2.74 7.94 27.17
N GLY A 29 -1.81 7.51 26.32
CA GLY A 29 -1.39 6.12 26.13
C GLY A 29 -2.56 5.17 25.96
N TRP A 30 -2.64 4.17 26.86
CA TRP A 30 -3.65 3.12 26.82
C TRP A 30 -5.11 3.60 26.92
N LYS A 31 -5.38 4.81 27.44
CA LYS A 31 -6.75 5.35 27.50
C LYS A 31 -7.34 5.64 26.11
N ALA A 32 -6.49 6.00 25.14
CA ALA A 32 -6.91 6.25 23.76
C ALA A 32 -7.05 4.97 22.92
N MET A 33 -6.40 3.86 23.36
CA MET A 33 -6.25 2.66 22.54
C MET A 33 -7.56 1.96 22.15
N PRO A 34 -8.57 1.81 23.03
CA PRO A 34 -9.83 1.17 22.63
C PRO A 34 -10.50 1.88 21.44
N TYR A 35 -10.40 3.21 21.38
CA TYR A 35 -10.99 4.00 20.30
C TYR A 35 -10.20 3.87 18.99
N ILE A 36 -8.87 3.90 19.05
CA ILE A 36 -8.00 3.79 17.86
C ILE A 36 -8.06 2.37 17.28
N VAL A 37 -7.93 1.35 18.13
CA VAL A 37 -8.01 -0.06 17.72
C VAL A 37 -9.43 -0.40 17.24
N GLY A 38 -10.47 0.10 17.92
CA GLY A 38 -11.85 -0.06 17.48
C GLY A 38 -12.09 0.54 16.10
N ASN A 39 -11.67 1.80 15.89
CA ASN A 39 -11.71 2.45 14.58
C ASN A 39 -11.01 1.60 13.51
N GLU A 40 -9.78 1.16 13.76
CA GLU A 40 -9.03 0.33 12.79
C GLU A 40 -9.74 -0.98 12.44
N ILE A 41 -10.18 -1.75 13.44
CA ILE A 41 -10.81 -3.06 13.22
C ILE A 41 -12.05 -2.91 12.34
N PHE A 42 -12.90 -1.94 12.66
CA PHE A 42 -14.16 -1.73 11.94
C PHE A 42 -13.92 -1.18 10.52
N GLU A 43 -12.94 -0.30 10.33
CA GLU A 43 -12.54 0.18 9.01
C GLU A 43 -12.04 -0.97 8.13
N LYS A 44 -11.14 -1.82 8.63
CA LYS A 44 -10.57 -2.93 7.85
C LYS A 44 -11.60 -3.98 7.51
N LEU A 45 -12.49 -4.31 8.45
CA LEU A 45 -13.59 -5.23 8.20
C LEU A 45 -14.50 -4.71 7.07
N GLY A 46 -14.85 -3.41 7.07
CA GLY A 46 -15.74 -2.84 6.07
C GLY A 46 -15.10 -2.65 4.70
N ALA A 47 -13.88 -2.12 4.65
CA ALA A 47 -13.23 -1.75 3.39
C ALA A 47 -12.74 -2.97 2.59
N LEU A 48 -12.05 -3.92 3.23
CA LEU A 48 -11.30 -4.96 2.50
C LEU A 48 -12.20 -5.91 1.70
N GLY A 49 -13.25 -6.45 2.32
CA GLY A 49 -14.17 -7.39 1.69
C GLY A 49 -14.89 -6.76 0.49
N THR A 50 -15.30 -5.50 0.63
CA THR A 50 -15.91 -4.70 -0.43
C THR A 50 -14.96 -4.52 -1.62
N ILE A 51 -13.71 -4.12 -1.36
CA ILE A 51 -12.70 -3.91 -2.42
C ILE A 51 -12.41 -5.22 -3.16
N THR A 52 -12.25 -6.31 -2.43
CA THR A 52 -11.89 -7.62 -3.01
C THR A 52 -13.01 -8.19 -3.87
N ASN A 53 -14.25 -8.09 -3.40
CA ASN A 53 -15.40 -8.64 -4.10
C ASN A 53 -15.97 -7.71 -5.19
N LEU A 54 -15.33 -6.56 -5.42
CA LEU A 54 -15.77 -5.56 -6.39
C LEU A 54 -15.78 -6.10 -7.82
N VAL A 55 -14.81 -6.96 -8.16
CA VAL A 55 -14.76 -7.65 -9.46
C VAL A 55 -16.07 -8.41 -9.70
N VAL A 56 -16.49 -9.19 -8.71
CA VAL A 56 -17.71 -10.01 -8.81
C VAL A 56 -18.94 -9.11 -8.85
N TYR A 57 -18.99 -8.06 -8.01
CA TYR A 57 -20.10 -7.10 -7.98
C TYR A 57 -20.31 -6.41 -9.34
N LEU A 58 -19.24 -5.91 -9.94
CA LEU A 58 -19.29 -5.20 -11.22
C LEU A 58 -19.72 -6.12 -12.37
N THR A 59 -19.29 -7.38 -12.36
CA THR A 59 -19.75 -8.36 -13.36
C THR A 59 -21.18 -8.85 -13.13
N ALA A 60 -21.56 -9.11 -11.88
CA ALA A 60 -22.82 -9.78 -11.56
C ALA A 60 -24.01 -8.82 -11.45
N VAL A 61 -23.79 -7.59 -10.97
CA VAL A 61 -24.85 -6.59 -10.71
C VAL A 61 -24.84 -5.49 -11.77
N PHE A 62 -23.66 -5.01 -12.15
CA PHE A 62 -23.53 -3.97 -13.18
C PHE A 62 -23.40 -4.54 -14.60
N HIS A 63 -23.36 -5.87 -14.77
CA HIS A 63 -23.20 -6.55 -16.07
C HIS A 63 -22.03 -6.02 -16.91
N LEU A 64 -20.96 -5.56 -16.24
CA LEU A 64 -19.76 -5.11 -16.93
C LEU A 64 -18.99 -6.32 -17.46
N ARG A 65 -18.41 -6.16 -18.64
CA ARG A 65 -17.51 -7.16 -19.23
C ARG A 65 -16.29 -7.37 -18.35
N SER A 66 -15.77 -8.59 -18.30
CA SER A 66 -14.61 -8.99 -17.49
C SER A 66 -13.39 -8.06 -17.71
N ILE A 67 -13.14 -7.65 -18.95
CA ILE A 67 -12.04 -6.72 -19.30
C ILE A 67 -12.28 -5.33 -18.69
N THR A 68 -13.46 -4.74 -18.91
CA THR A 68 -13.82 -3.42 -18.38
C THR A 68 -13.76 -3.42 -16.86
N THR A 69 -14.28 -4.47 -16.23
CA THR A 69 -14.22 -4.68 -14.78
C THR A 69 -12.78 -4.75 -14.29
N ALA A 70 -11.92 -5.56 -14.91
CA ALA A 70 -10.50 -5.66 -14.55
C ALA A 70 -9.81 -4.30 -14.66
N THR A 71 -10.02 -3.56 -15.74
CA THR A 71 -9.47 -2.20 -15.92
C THR A 71 -9.94 -1.24 -14.83
N ILE A 72 -11.25 -1.16 -14.54
CA ILE A 72 -11.79 -0.25 -13.52
C ILE A 72 -11.23 -0.60 -12.14
N VAL A 73 -11.24 -1.89 -11.76
CA VAL A 73 -10.75 -2.33 -10.45
C VAL A 73 -9.25 -2.09 -10.32
N ASN A 74 -8.46 -2.35 -11.36
CA ASN A 74 -7.01 -2.13 -11.32
C ASN A 74 -6.66 -0.63 -11.24
N VAL A 75 -7.40 0.24 -11.93
CA VAL A 75 -7.24 1.70 -11.82
C VAL A 75 -7.68 2.19 -10.44
N PHE A 76 -8.77 1.66 -9.90
CA PHE A 76 -9.25 1.98 -8.56
C PHE A 76 -8.23 1.56 -7.49
N ASN A 77 -7.74 0.32 -7.52
CA ASN A 77 -6.69 -0.16 -6.62
C ASN A 77 -5.40 0.64 -6.80
N GLY A 78 -5.02 0.97 -8.04
CA GLY A 78 -3.84 1.78 -8.32
C GLY A 78 -3.92 3.16 -7.66
N THR A 79 -5.05 3.85 -7.86
CA THR A 79 -5.31 5.18 -7.30
C THR A 79 -5.43 5.15 -5.78
N THR A 80 -6.07 4.11 -5.23
CA THR A 80 -6.21 3.90 -3.78
C THR A 80 -4.85 3.66 -3.10
N ASN A 81 -3.88 3.08 -3.81
CA ASN A 81 -2.51 2.95 -3.32
C ASN A 81 -1.68 4.23 -3.53
N LEU A 82 -2.01 5.08 -4.50
CA LEU A 82 -1.30 6.35 -4.69
C LEU A 82 -1.78 7.45 -3.71
N ALA A 83 -3.07 7.48 -3.40
CA ALA A 83 -3.69 8.49 -2.55
C ALA A 83 -3.02 8.67 -1.16
N PRO A 84 -2.51 7.62 -0.48
CA PRO A 84 -1.74 7.76 0.76
C PRO A 84 -0.56 8.72 0.70
N VAL A 85 0.09 8.88 -0.46
CA VAL A 85 1.21 9.81 -0.61
C VAL A 85 0.73 11.26 -0.47
N LEU A 86 -0.40 11.59 -1.11
CA LEU A 86 -1.03 12.89 -1.01
C LEU A 86 -1.61 13.12 0.38
N GLY A 87 -2.25 12.10 0.97
CA GLY A 87 -2.78 12.17 2.32
C GLY A 87 -1.70 12.40 3.38
N ALA A 88 -0.56 11.71 3.28
CA ALA A 88 0.59 11.92 4.15
C ALA A 88 1.14 13.36 4.01
N PHE A 89 1.32 13.84 2.78
CA PHE A 89 1.75 15.20 2.53
C PHE A 89 0.81 16.22 3.20
N LEU A 90 -0.50 16.12 2.97
CA LEU A 90 -1.49 17.03 3.56
C LEU A 90 -1.52 16.96 5.09
N ALA A 91 -1.37 15.77 5.67
CA ALA A 91 -1.30 15.59 7.12
C ALA A 91 -0.07 16.24 7.74
N ASP A 92 1.10 16.07 7.11
CA ASP A 92 2.38 16.52 7.65
C ASP A 92 2.67 18.01 7.38
N THR A 93 2.04 18.63 6.36
CA THR A 93 2.21 20.08 6.07
C THR A 93 1.09 20.99 6.55
N TYR A 94 -0.18 20.57 6.47
CA TYR A 94 -1.30 21.51 6.64
C TYR A 94 -2.28 21.12 7.76
N LEU A 95 -2.85 19.91 7.69
CA LEU A 95 -4.04 19.56 8.47
C LEU A 95 -3.72 18.89 9.81
N GLY A 96 -2.55 18.25 9.93
CA GLY A 96 -2.26 17.34 11.02
C GLY A 96 -2.93 15.97 10.86
N ARG A 97 -2.38 14.96 11.54
CA ARG A 97 -2.86 13.57 11.45
C ARG A 97 -4.30 13.40 11.92
N TYR A 98 -4.71 14.07 13.00
CA TYR A 98 -6.07 13.97 13.55
C TYR A 98 -7.15 14.47 12.56
N ALA A 99 -6.98 15.66 11.98
CA ALA A 99 -7.97 16.23 11.06
C ALA A 99 -8.02 15.45 9.74
N THR A 100 -6.85 15.05 9.23
CA THR A 100 -6.76 14.23 8.02
C THR A 100 -7.47 12.89 8.21
N LEU A 101 -7.24 12.21 9.33
CA LEU A 101 -7.88 10.93 9.65
C LEU A 101 -9.39 11.09 9.81
N GLY A 102 -9.86 12.15 10.49
CA GLY A 102 -11.29 12.43 10.65
C GLY A 102 -12.02 12.70 9.33
N LEU A 103 -11.46 13.56 8.48
CA LEU A 103 -12.02 13.85 7.15
C LEU A 103 -12.03 12.59 6.25
N ALA A 104 -10.96 11.80 6.31
CA ALA A 104 -10.82 10.58 5.54
C ALA A 104 -11.79 9.47 6.00
N SER A 105 -12.02 9.33 7.31
CA SER A 105 -13.03 8.40 7.84
C SER A 105 -14.44 8.78 7.37
N VAL A 106 -14.80 10.07 7.40
CA VAL A 106 -16.09 10.54 6.87
C VAL A 106 -16.20 10.31 5.37
N ALA A 107 -15.13 10.59 4.61
CA ALA A 107 -15.10 10.32 3.17
C ALA A 107 -15.29 8.82 2.86
N SER A 108 -14.59 7.94 3.58
CA SER A 108 -14.74 6.48 3.43
C SER A 108 -16.17 6.02 3.76
N GLN A 109 -16.78 6.58 4.81
CA GLN A 109 -18.17 6.31 5.16
C GLN A 109 -19.13 6.71 4.03
N LEU A 110 -18.97 7.89 3.46
CA LEU A 110 -19.78 8.35 2.32
C LEU A 110 -19.58 7.43 1.10
N GLY A 111 -18.34 7.03 0.82
CA GLY A 111 -18.02 6.11 -0.27
C GLY A 111 -18.71 4.75 -0.12
N LEU A 112 -18.64 4.14 1.06
CA LEU A 112 -19.31 2.87 1.34
C LEU A 112 -20.84 3.00 1.34
N LEU A 113 -21.38 4.11 1.83
CA LEU A 113 -22.81 4.39 1.77
C LEU A 113 -23.29 4.50 0.31
N ILE A 114 -22.56 5.22 -0.54
CA ILE A 114 -22.88 5.35 -1.97
C ILE A 114 -22.84 3.99 -2.65
N VAL A 115 -21.81 3.18 -2.41
CA VAL A 115 -21.70 1.82 -2.96
C VAL A 115 -22.84 0.93 -2.44
N MET A 116 -23.19 0.99 -1.16
CA MET A 116 -24.35 0.29 -0.61
C MET A 116 -25.65 0.71 -1.32
N LEU A 117 -25.87 2.01 -1.53
CA LEU A 117 -27.05 2.53 -2.21
C LEU A 117 -27.16 2.01 -3.65
N THR A 118 -26.03 1.80 -4.35
CA THR A 118 -26.05 1.18 -5.68
C THR A 118 -26.65 -0.23 -5.69
N ALA A 119 -26.55 -0.97 -4.58
CA ALA A 119 -27.15 -2.30 -4.46
C ALA A 119 -28.53 -2.30 -3.80
N ALA A 120 -28.84 -1.28 -3.00
CA ALA A 120 -30.12 -1.19 -2.28
C ALA A 120 -31.23 -0.56 -3.13
N VAL A 121 -30.89 0.39 -4.01
CA VAL A 121 -31.86 1.12 -4.84
C VAL A 121 -31.83 0.58 -6.26
N SER A 122 -32.92 -0.05 -6.68
CA SER A 122 -33.05 -0.70 -8.00
C SER A 122 -32.85 0.22 -9.21
N ARG A 123 -32.96 1.54 -9.04
CA ARG A 123 -32.69 2.53 -10.11
C ARG A 123 -31.21 2.85 -10.29
N LEU A 124 -30.36 2.54 -9.30
CA LEU A 124 -28.94 2.88 -9.29
C LEU A 124 -28.04 1.77 -9.87
N HIS A 125 -28.63 0.66 -10.30
CA HIS A 125 -27.94 -0.41 -11.05
C HIS A 125 -28.84 -0.92 -12.19
N PRO A 126 -28.28 -1.63 -13.18
CA PRO A 126 -29.07 -2.22 -14.27
C PRO A 126 -30.16 -3.16 -13.74
N PRO A 127 -31.31 -3.28 -14.45
CA PRO A 127 -32.32 -4.27 -14.13
C PRO A 127 -31.74 -5.69 -14.25
N ARG A 128 -32.29 -6.63 -13.48
CA ARG A 128 -31.86 -8.03 -13.52
C ARG A 128 -31.99 -8.60 -14.94
N CYS A 129 -31.03 -9.40 -15.37
CA CYS A 129 -31.10 -10.06 -16.66
C CYS A 129 -32.17 -11.15 -16.67
N ASP A 130 -33.13 -11.03 -17.59
CA ASP A 130 -34.08 -12.10 -17.85
C ASP A 130 -33.41 -13.25 -18.63
N PRO A 131 -33.73 -14.51 -18.33
CA PRO A 131 -33.23 -15.65 -19.09
C PRO A 131 -33.57 -15.52 -20.58
N GLY A 132 -32.57 -15.52 -21.45
CA GLY A 132 -32.75 -15.46 -22.91
C GLY A 132 -32.69 -14.07 -23.56
N ARG A 133 -32.49 -12.99 -22.79
CA ARG A 133 -32.21 -11.64 -23.32
C ARG A 133 -30.75 -11.24 -23.13
N LEU A 134 -30.23 -10.41 -24.03
CA LEU A 134 -28.92 -9.79 -23.86
C LEU A 134 -28.99 -8.83 -22.65
N CYS A 135 -28.14 -9.05 -21.65
CA CYS A 135 -28.03 -8.15 -20.50
C CYS A 135 -27.70 -6.73 -20.95
N SER A 136 -28.48 -5.74 -20.50
CA SER A 136 -28.14 -4.33 -20.67
C SER A 136 -27.06 -3.94 -19.66
N GLY A 137 -26.05 -3.21 -20.15
CA GLY A 137 -25.04 -2.59 -19.30
C GLY A 137 -25.59 -1.39 -18.53
N PRO A 138 -24.77 -0.77 -17.66
CA PRO A 138 -25.19 0.36 -16.85
C PRO A 138 -25.36 1.61 -17.69
N THR A 139 -26.32 2.45 -17.30
CA THR A 139 -26.45 3.77 -17.88
C THR A 139 -25.28 4.65 -17.45
N PRO A 140 -24.93 5.70 -18.23
CA PRO A 140 -23.85 6.61 -17.85
C PRO A 140 -24.05 7.23 -16.46
N GLY A 141 -25.31 7.50 -16.06
CA GLY A 141 -25.63 8.01 -14.73
C GLY A 141 -25.38 7.01 -13.60
N GLN A 142 -25.74 5.73 -13.80
CA GLN A 142 -25.47 4.66 -12.83
C GLN A 142 -23.96 4.44 -12.66
N GLN A 143 -23.23 4.46 -13.77
CA GLN A 143 -21.77 4.34 -13.74
C GLN A 143 -21.12 5.55 -13.07
N ALA A 144 -21.58 6.77 -13.36
CA ALA A 144 -21.07 7.98 -12.71
C ALA A 144 -21.31 7.97 -11.19
N PHE A 145 -22.49 7.53 -10.74
CA PHE A 145 -22.81 7.44 -9.32
C PHE A 145 -21.91 6.41 -8.59
N LEU A 146 -21.64 5.27 -9.21
CA LEU A 146 -20.70 4.28 -8.70
C LEU A 146 -19.27 4.84 -8.60
N LEU A 147 -18.78 5.50 -9.65
CA LEU A 147 -17.46 6.12 -9.68
C LEU A 147 -17.32 7.26 -8.67
N PHE A 148 -18.41 7.98 -8.39
CA PHE A 148 -18.46 8.98 -7.33
C PHE A 148 -18.24 8.34 -5.95
N GLY A 149 -18.83 7.17 -5.69
CA GLY A 149 -18.54 6.37 -4.49
C GLY A 149 -17.08 5.96 -4.42
N PHE A 150 -16.49 5.49 -5.53
CA PHE A 150 -15.07 5.14 -5.58
C PHE A 150 -14.15 6.33 -5.30
N ALA A 151 -14.47 7.52 -5.78
CA ALA A 151 -13.68 8.72 -5.50
C ALA A 151 -13.61 9.01 -3.99
N PHE A 152 -14.74 8.88 -3.28
CA PHE A 152 -14.77 9.02 -1.82
C PHE A 152 -13.98 7.92 -1.10
N LEU A 153 -14.05 6.67 -1.57
CA LEU A 153 -13.24 5.59 -1.02
C LEU A 153 -11.73 5.82 -1.22
N VAL A 154 -11.33 6.38 -2.38
CA VAL A 154 -9.94 6.76 -2.65
C VAL A 154 -9.47 7.85 -1.68
N ILE A 155 -10.29 8.90 -1.47
CA ILE A 155 -9.98 9.97 -0.50
C ILE A 155 -9.85 9.38 0.91
N GLY A 156 -10.79 8.52 1.31
CA GLY A 156 -10.77 7.87 2.61
C GLY A 156 -9.54 7.00 2.84
N ALA A 157 -9.24 6.10 1.90
CA ALA A 157 -8.03 5.28 1.99
C ALA A 157 -6.75 6.12 1.97
N GLY A 158 -6.74 7.23 1.22
CA GLY A 158 -5.62 8.16 1.13
C GLY A 158 -5.27 8.84 2.45
N GLY A 159 -6.25 9.26 3.24
CA GLY A 159 -5.97 9.86 4.55
C GLY A 159 -5.79 8.84 5.68
N ILE A 160 -6.54 7.73 5.67
CA ILE A 160 -6.53 6.73 6.76
C ILE A 160 -5.21 5.96 6.80
N ARG A 161 -4.79 5.38 5.68
CA ARG A 161 -3.63 4.47 5.64
C ARG A 161 -2.31 5.08 6.15
N PRO A 162 -1.90 6.30 5.74
CA PRO A 162 -0.64 6.86 6.22
C PRO A 162 -0.73 7.38 7.66
N CYS A 163 -1.93 7.77 8.12
CA CYS A 163 -2.08 8.44 9.41
C CYS A 163 -2.40 7.49 10.56
N ASN A 164 -3.15 6.40 10.35
CA ASN A 164 -3.77 5.68 11.47
C ASN A 164 -2.76 4.99 12.39
N LEU A 165 -1.78 4.27 11.82
CA LEU A 165 -0.73 3.62 12.59
C LEU A 165 0.14 4.64 13.33
N ALA A 166 0.53 5.72 12.65
CA ALA A 166 1.35 6.79 13.22
C ALA A 166 0.60 7.52 14.35
N PHE A 167 -0.67 7.84 14.13
CA PHE A 167 -1.54 8.49 15.12
C PHE A 167 -1.74 7.65 16.38
N GLY A 168 -1.81 6.32 16.24
CA GLY A 168 -1.82 5.40 17.38
C GLY A 168 -0.51 5.40 18.18
N ALA A 169 0.64 5.45 17.50
CA ALA A 169 1.94 5.55 18.14
C ALA A 169 2.13 6.89 18.87
N ASP A 170 1.62 7.99 18.32
CA ASP A 170 1.70 9.34 18.90
C ASP A 170 1.03 9.48 20.28
N GLN A 171 0.22 8.50 20.69
CA GLN A 171 -0.46 8.52 21.99
C GLN A 171 0.46 8.16 23.16
N PHE A 172 1.64 7.60 22.88
CA PHE A 172 2.63 7.18 23.87
C PHE A 172 3.84 8.12 23.84
N ASP A 173 4.48 8.32 25.00
CA ASP A 173 5.68 9.14 25.08
C ASP A 173 6.93 8.34 24.65
N PRO A 174 7.59 8.66 23.52
CA PRO A 174 8.77 7.93 23.08
C PRO A 174 10.00 8.15 23.99
N ARG A 175 9.99 9.16 24.87
CA ARG A 175 11.11 9.50 25.75
C ARG A 175 11.19 8.61 26.99
N THR A 176 10.08 7.96 27.36
CA THR A 176 10.01 7.07 28.54
C THR A 176 10.20 5.60 28.14
N GLU A 177 10.72 4.78 29.05
CA GLU A 177 10.80 3.32 28.81
C GLU A 177 9.40 2.70 28.69
N ASP A 178 8.47 3.12 29.55
CA ASP A 178 7.11 2.60 29.55
C ASP A 178 6.35 2.98 28.27
N GLY A 179 6.55 4.19 27.75
CA GLY A 179 5.99 4.60 26.47
C GLY A 179 6.56 3.81 25.30
N ARG A 180 7.87 3.56 25.25
CA ARG A 180 8.51 2.70 24.22
C ARG A 180 7.97 1.27 24.25
N LYS A 181 7.82 0.68 25.44
CA LYS A 181 7.17 -0.64 25.61
C LYS A 181 5.71 -0.61 25.15
N GLY A 182 4.99 0.46 25.46
CA GLY A 182 3.62 0.71 25.01
C GLY A 182 3.49 0.73 23.48
N ILE A 183 4.36 1.47 22.79
CA ILE A 183 4.41 1.54 21.32
C ILE A 183 4.64 0.15 20.70
N ASN A 184 5.61 -0.61 21.22
CA ASN A 184 5.89 -1.96 20.71
C ASN A 184 4.70 -2.92 20.90
N SER A 185 4.07 -2.87 22.08
CA SER A 185 2.87 -3.66 22.37
C SER A 185 1.70 -3.26 21.46
N PHE A 186 1.51 -1.95 21.24
CA PHE A 186 0.52 -1.42 20.30
C PHE A 186 0.75 -1.94 18.89
N PHE A 187 1.98 -1.93 18.37
CA PHE A 187 2.26 -2.47 17.04
C PHE A 187 1.91 -3.95 16.92
N ASN A 188 2.29 -4.78 17.91
CA ASN A 188 1.93 -6.19 17.91
C ASN A 188 0.41 -6.40 17.93
N LEU A 189 -0.30 -5.66 18.80
CA LEU A 189 -1.76 -5.71 18.87
C LEU A 189 -2.40 -5.27 17.54
N TYR A 190 -1.91 -4.17 16.95
CA TYR A 190 -2.38 -3.63 15.68
C TYR A 190 -2.24 -4.66 14.55
N TYR A 191 -1.08 -5.28 14.40
CA TYR A 191 -0.89 -6.28 13.34
C TYR A 191 -1.73 -7.53 13.58
N PHE A 192 -1.91 -7.96 14.83
CA PHE A 192 -2.77 -9.10 15.16
C PHE A 192 -4.24 -8.82 14.79
N THR A 193 -4.79 -7.68 15.24
CA THR A 193 -6.19 -7.32 14.97
C THR A 193 -6.43 -7.05 13.49
N PHE A 194 -5.48 -6.42 12.80
CA PHE A 194 -5.51 -6.22 11.36
C PHE A 194 -5.62 -7.54 10.60
N ASN A 195 -4.74 -8.51 10.87
CA ASN A 195 -4.78 -9.81 10.18
C ASN A 195 -6.09 -10.58 10.43
N LEU A 196 -6.59 -10.58 11.67
CA LEU A 196 -7.86 -11.21 12.02
C LEU A 196 -9.04 -10.56 11.29
N ALA A 197 -9.09 -9.21 11.29
CA ALA A 197 -10.12 -8.45 10.59
C ALA A 197 -10.12 -8.75 9.09
N MET A 198 -8.93 -8.81 8.46
CA MET A 198 -8.83 -9.13 7.04
C MET A 198 -9.34 -10.53 6.71
N MET A 199 -8.99 -11.54 7.51
CA MET A 199 -9.48 -12.92 7.31
C MET A 199 -11.00 -13.03 7.44
N ILE A 200 -11.60 -12.38 8.44
CA ILE A 200 -13.06 -12.35 8.62
C ILE A 200 -13.72 -11.64 7.44
N SER A 201 -13.17 -10.50 7.00
CA SER A 201 -13.72 -9.74 5.87
C SER A 201 -13.67 -10.54 4.57
N ALA A 202 -12.54 -11.16 4.26
CA ALA A 202 -12.34 -11.95 3.04
C ALA A 202 -13.14 -13.27 2.99
N THR A 203 -13.68 -13.73 4.13
CA THR A 203 -14.49 -14.94 4.22
C THR A 203 -15.97 -14.61 4.44
N LEU A 204 -16.33 -14.15 5.63
CA LEU A 204 -17.71 -13.97 6.06
C LEU A 204 -18.42 -12.86 5.27
N ILE A 205 -17.81 -11.69 5.12
CA ILE A 205 -18.45 -10.56 4.43
C ILE A 205 -18.59 -10.88 2.94
N ILE A 206 -17.55 -11.43 2.31
CA ILE A 206 -17.62 -11.87 0.90
C ILE A 206 -18.69 -12.95 0.69
N TYR A 207 -18.85 -13.87 1.64
CA TYR A 207 -19.90 -14.89 1.59
C TYR A 207 -21.29 -14.26 1.63
N VAL A 208 -21.55 -13.33 2.54
CA VAL A 208 -22.85 -12.64 2.61
C VAL A 208 -23.12 -11.86 1.31
N GLN A 209 -22.11 -11.17 0.78
CA GLN A 209 -22.22 -10.41 -0.48
C GLN A 209 -22.56 -11.31 -1.68
N SER A 210 -21.91 -12.47 -1.79
CA SER A 210 -21.97 -13.30 -2.99
C SER A 210 -23.08 -14.36 -2.95
N ASN A 211 -23.43 -14.86 -1.77
CA ASN A 211 -24.33 -16.01 -1.61
C ASN A 211 -25.66 -15.66 -0.94
N VAL A 212 -25.74 -14.58 -0.16
CA VAL A 212 -26.96 -14.18 0.54
C VAL A 212 -27.66 -13.04 -0.19
N SER A 213 -27.05 -11.85 -0.24
CA SER A 213 -27.60 -10.69 -0.93
C SER A 213 -26.57 -9.57 -1.02
N TRP A 214 -26.46 -8.93 -2.18
CA TRP A 214 -25.61 -7.77 -2.38
C TRP A 214 -26.01 -6.57 -1.51
N SER A 215 -27.31 -6.30 -1.36
CA SER A 215 -27.79 -5.17 -0.58
C SER A 215 -27.43 -5.32 0.90
N VAL A 216 -27.59 -6.52 1.46
CA VAL A 216 -27.19 -6.82 2.86
C VAL A 216 -25.67 -6.87 3.00
N GLY A 217 -24.99 -7.52 2.06
CA GLY A 217 -23.54 -7.69 2.09
C GLY A 217 -22.75 -6.40 1.93
N LEU A 218 -23.31 -5.38 1.28
CA LEU A 218 -22.73 -4.03 1.20
C LEU A 218 -23.20 -3.10 2.33
N ALA A 219 -24.35 -3.39 2.95
CA ALA A 219 -24.81 -2.68 4.15
C ALA A 219 -23.91 -2.95 5.37
N ILE A 220 -23.45 -4.19 5.54
CA ILE A 220 -22.57 -4.57 6.65
C ILE A 220 -21.30 -3.69 6.67
N PRO A 221 -20.51 -3.58 5.58
CA PRO A 221 -19.40 -2.63 5.48
C PRO A 221 -19.73 -1.19 5.84
N ALA A 222 -20.85 -0.66 5.35
CA ALA A 222 -21.24 0.73 5.61
C ALA A 222 -21.60 0.97 7.08
N VAL A 223 -22.20 -0.02 7.75
CA VAL A 223 -22.51 0.03 9.19
C VAL A 223 -21.24 -0.12 10.02
N LEU A 224 -20.33 -1.02 9.66
CA LEU A 224 -19.05 -1.18 10.35
C LEU A 224 -18.22 0.10 10.24
N MET A 225 -18.12 0.69 9.05
CA MET A 225 -17.44 1.97 8.86
C MET A 225 -18.11 3.12 9.65
N PHE A 226 -19.43 3.09 9.83
CA PHE A 226 -20.11 4.07 10.69
C PHE A 226 -19.65 3.94 12.15
N PHE A 227 -19.56 2.71 12.65
CA PHE A 227 -18.99 2.46 13.98
C PHE A 227 -17.54 2.90 14.06
N SER A 228 -16.72 2.65 13.02
CA SER A 228 -15.34 3.14 12.93
C SER A 228 -15.28 4.65 13.16
N CYS A 229 -16.05 5.42 12.40
CA CYS A 229 -16.16 6.87 12.55
C CYS A 229 -16.61 7.26 13.97
N ALA A 230 -17.62 6.59 14.52
CA ALA A 230 -18.09 6.86 15.87
C ALA A 230 -16.97 6.66 16.90
N PHE A 231 -16.32 5.48 16.93
CA PHE A 231 -15.19 5.21 17.82
C PHE A 231 -14.09 6.27 17.71
N PHE A 232 -13.75 6.68 16.49
CA PHE A 232 -12.76 7.72 16.26
C PHE A 232 -13.16 9.05 16.92
N PHE A 233 -14.36 9.57 16.63
CA PHE A 233 -14.79 10.87 17.15
C PHE A 233 -15.10 10.86 18.66
N LEU A 234 -15.63 9.75 19.20
CA LEU A 234 -15.84 9.59 20.66
C LEU A 234 -14.52 9.72 21.43
N GLY A 235 -13.41 9.21 20.88
CA GLY A 235 -12.09 9.32 21.50
C GLY A 235 -11.44 10.71 21.40
N SER A 236 -12.03 11.68 20.69
CA SER A 236 -11.39 12.96 20.34
C SER A 236 -10.86 13.78 21.53
N ARG A 237 -11.53 13.72 22.68
CA ARG A 237 -11.10 14.40 23.91
C ARG A 237 -9.91 13.74 24.60
N THR A 238 -9.63 12.49 24.26
CA THR A 238 -8.57 11.67 24.86
C THR A 238 -7.30 11.66 24.01
N TYR A 239 -7.35 12.08 22.74
CA TYR A 239 -6.19 11.98 21.86
C TYR A 239 -5.17 13.09 22.06
N VAL A 240 -3.90 12.69 21.98
CA VAL A 240 -2.77 13.58 21.75
C VAL A 240 -2.77 13.99 20.28
N LYS A 241 -2.75 15.29 20.01
CA LYS A 241 -2.76 15.88 18.67
C LYS A 241 -1.42 16.57 18.42
N VAL A 242 -0.54 15.88 17.68
CA VAL A 242 0.78 16.39 17.32
C VAL A 242 0.65 17.45 16.22
N ARG A 243 1.43 18.53 16.31
CA ARG A 243 1.46 19.58 15.28
C ARG A 243 2.21 19.09 14.04
N PRO A 244 1.84 19.53 12.83
CA PRO A 244 2.57 19.17 11.61
C PRO A 244 3.99 19.74 11.64
N GLU A 245 5.01 18.92 11.33
CA GLU A 245 6.43 19.31 11.34
C GLU A 245 7.01 19.56 9.93
N GLY A 246 6.15 19.68 8.91
CA GLY A 246 6.55 19.87 7.52
C GLY A 246 6.82 18.55 6.79
N SER A 247 7.07 18.60 5.48
CA SER A 247 7.18 17.40 4.65
C SER A 247 8.59 17.18 4.10
N PRO A 248 9.15 15.95 4.23
CA PRO A 248 10.37 15.55 3.54
C PRO A 248 10.35 15.76 2.02
N PHE A 249 9.16 15.79 1.39
CA PHE A 249 9.00 16.07 -0.04
C PHE A 249 9.47 17.48 -0.44
N SER A 250 9.38 18.48 0.44
CA SER A 250 9.85 19.84 0.15
C SER A 250 11.37 19.88 0.02
N SER A 251 12.10 19.16 0.88
CA SER A 251 13.56 19.05 0.82
C SER A 251 14.04 18.38 -0.48
N ILE A 252 13.34 17.34 -0.94
CA ILE A 252 13.64 16.71 -2.25
C ILE A 252 13.45 17.72 -3.38
N ALA A 253 12.32 18.44 -3.39
CA ALA A 253 12.02 19.42 -4.42
C ALA A 253 13.04 20.57 -4.44
N GLN A 254 13.46 21.06 -3.26
CA GLN A 254 14.49 22.08 -3.10
C GLN A 254 15.81 21.67 -3.75
N VAL A 255 16.33 20.48 -3.41
CA VAL A 255 17.59 19.98 -4.00
C VAL A 255 17.49 19.84 -5.52
N LEU A 256 16.39 19.30 -6.04
CA LEU A 256 16.20 19.14 -7.48
C LEU A 256 16.12 20.50 -8.21
N VAL A 257 15.41 21.47 -7.64
CA VAL A 257 15.27 22.82 -8.20
C VAL A 257 16.59 23.57 -8.14
N ALA A 258 17.28 23.57 -6.99
CA ALA A 258 18.57 24.21 -6.80
C ALA A 258 19.65 23.61 -7.73
N ALA A 259 19.73 22.28 -7.83
CA ALA A 259 20.64 21.60 -8.75
C ALA A 259 20.36 21.97 -10.22
N PHE A 260 19.09 22.10 -10.61
CA PHE A 260 18.71 22.50 -11.96
C PHE A 260 19.06 23.97 -12.25
N ARG A 261 18.83 24.88 -11.30
CA ARG A 261 19.23 26.30 -11.41
C ARG A 261 20.74 26.43 -11.55
N LYS A 262 21.49 25.70 -10.73
CA LYS A 262 22.97 25.68 -10.71
C LYS A 262 23.60 24.73 -11.74
N ARG A 263 22.83 24.20 -12.70
CA ARG A 263 23.30 23.17 -13.66
C ARG A 263 24.51 23.58 -14.50
N ARG A 264 24.73 24.88 -14.72
CA ARG A 264 25.85 25.41 -15.52
C ARG A 264 27.16 25.54 -14.71
N LEU A 265 27.10 25.47 -13.39
CA LEU A 265 28.29 25.53 -12.54
C LEU A 265 29.12 24.25 -12.67
N LYS A 266 30.44 24.38 -12.57
CA LYS A 266 31.38 23.27 -12.59
C LYS A 266 31.74 22.88 -11.15
N LEU A 267 31.68 21.58 -10.86
CA LEU A 267 32.19 21.03 -9.62
C LEU A 267 33.71 20.80 -9.80
N PRO A 268 34.57 21.16 -8.83
CA PRO A 268 35.96 20.74 -8.82
C PRO A 268 36.08 19.21 -8.93
N ASP A 269 37.11 18.73 -9.63
CA ASP A 269 37.40 17.30 -9.72
C ASP A 269 38.22 16.79 -8.53
N ASP A 270 39.03 17.65 -7.91
CA ASP A 270 39.79 17.37 -6.68
C ASP A 270 39.00 17.90 -5.46
N HIS A 271 38.81 17.05 -4.44
CA HIS A 271 38.10 17.34 -3.17
C HIS A 271 36.81 18.18 -3.30
N PRO A 272 35.79 17.70 -4.05
CA PRO A 272 34.55 18.44 -4.30
C PRO A 272 33.80 18.81 -3.01
N GLU A 273 33.94 18.01 -1.96
CA GLU A 273 33.31 18.22 -0.65
C GLU A 273 33.66 19.55 0.04
N GLU A 274 34.87 20.08 -0.17
CA GLU A 274 35.32 21.33 0.45
C GLU A 274 34.63 22.58 -0.14
N SER A 275 34.09 22.46 -1.36
CA SER A 275 33.40 23.55 -2.06
C SER A 275 31.89 23.61 -1.81
N LEU A 276 31.36 22.66 -1.03
CA LEU A 276 29.93 22.47 -0.79
C LEU A 276 29.53 23.03 0.57
N LEU A 277 28.33 23.59 0.66
CA LEU A 277 27.80 24.11 1.92
C LEU A 277 27.55 22.95 2.89
N ASP A 278 28.43 22.79 3.89
CA ASP A 278 28.27 21.83 4.98
C ASP A 278 28.34 22.56 6.34
N PRO A 279 27.21 23.06 6.86
CA PRO A 279 27.20 23.84 8.09
C PRO A 279 27.60 22.98 9.31
N PRO A 280 28.31 23.54 10.31
CA PRO A 280 28.60 22.86 11.55
C PRO A 280 27.29 22.53 12.30
N HIS A 281 27.09 21.24 12.60
CA HIS A 281 25.85 20.75 13.22
C HIS A 281 25.57 21.44 14.56
N LEU A 282 24.46 22.18 14.65
CA LEU A 282 23.97 22.77 15.90
C LEU A 282 22.75 22.07 16.52
N SER A 283 22.21 21.01 15.90
CA SER A 283 21.00 20.37 16.44
C SER A 283 20.82 18.87 16.15
N SER A 284 20.45 18.16 17.22
CA SER A 284 20.00 16.76 17.39
C SER A 284 21.04 15.65 17.18
N SER A 285 21.39 14.98 18.27
CA SER A 285 22.22 13.77 18.37
C SER A 285 21.61 12.50 17.74
N LEU A 286 20.52 12.64 16.98
CA LEU A 286 19.67 11.54 16.51
C LEU A 286 19.83 11.22 15.02
N ILE A 287 20.54 12.04 14.23
CA ILE A 287 20.69 11.85 12.78
C ILE A 287 22.16 11.57 12.44
N SER A 288 22.41 10.37 11.92
CA SER A 288 23.73 9.95 11.41
C SER A 288 24.16 10.80 10.20
N ARG A 289 25.40 11.33 10.22
CA ARG A 289 25.98 12.09 9.10
C ARG A 289 26.20 11.17 7.91
N LEU A 290 25.72 11.58 6.73
CA LEU A 290 25.95 10.84 5.50
C LEU A 290 27.34 11.19 4.94
N SER A 291 28.08 10.15 4.56
CA SER A 291 29.37 10.32 3.88
C SER A 291 29.16 10.83 2.46
N TYR A 292 30.07 11.68 1.98
CA TYR A 292 30.05 12.16 0.60
C TYR A 292 30.18 11.00 -0.40
N THR A 293 29.49 11.12 -1.53
CA THR A 293 29.50 10.08 -2.56
C THR A 293 29.60 10.63 -3.99
N ASN A 294 30.38 9.94 -4.83
CA ASN A 294 30.58 10.33 -6.23
C ASN A 294 29.42 9.99 -7.18
N GLN A 295 28.39 9.24 -6.72
CA GLN A 295 27.22 8.95 -7.55
C GLN A 295 26.29 10.17 -7.61
N PHE A 296 25.80 10.51 -8.82
CA PHE A 296 24.91 11.64 -9.05
C PHE A 296 25.52 13.02 -8.75
N ARG A 297 26.76 13.29 -9.20
CA ARG A 297 27.45 14.61 -9.07
C ARG A 297 26.65 15.82 -9.57
N ILE A 298 25.63 15.61 -10.41
CA ILE A 298 24.74 16.69 -10.85
C ILE A 298 23.94 17.27 -9.67
N LEU A 299 23.58 16.46 -8.68
CA LEU A 299 22.85 16.90 -7.49
C LEU A 299 23.73 17.72 -6.55
N ASP A 300 25.06 17.50 -6.55
CA ASP A 300 26.03 18.28 -5.75
C ASP A 300 25.98 19.77 -6.10
N LYS A 301 25.55 20.10 -7.32
CA LYS A 301 25.40 21.48 -7.76
C LYS A 301 24.43 22.29 -6.91
N ALA A 302 23.47 21.66 -6.25
CA ALA A 302 22.55 22.33 -5.33
C ALA A 302 23.26 22.93 -4.10
N ALA A 303 24.41 22.37 -3.71
CA ALA A 303 25.16 22.79 -2.53
C ALA A 303 26.40 23.66 -2.85
N ILE A 304 26.60 24.04 -4.12
CA ILE A 304 27.67 24.98 -4.51
C ILE A 304 27.29 26.38 -4.01
N VAL A 305 28.18 26.99 -3.23
CA VAL A 305 28.03 28.37 -2.77
C VAL A 305 28.41 29.32 -3.91
N THR A 306 27.54 30.28 -4.19
CA THR A 306 27.74 31.36 -5.17
C THR A 306 27.66 32.73 -4.50
N PRO A 307 28.22 33.80 -5.09
CA PRO A 307 28.19 35.14 -4.49
C PRO A 307 26.79 35.73 -4.28
N GLU A 308 25.79 35.20 -4.99
CA GLU A 308 24.38 35.62 -4.90
C GLU A 308 23.64 34.94 -3.72
N ASP A 309 24.23 33.90 -3.12
CA ASP A 309 23.58 33.15 -2.05
C ASP A 309 23.78 33.86 -0.70
N GLU A 310 22.67 34.14 0.00
CA GLU A 310 22.70 34.66 1.36
C GLU A 310 22.79 33.51 2.38
N ILE A 311 23.83 33.54 3.23
CA ILE A 311 24.03 32.58 4.32
C ILE A 311 23.74 33.28 5.65
N LYS A 312 22.86 32.67 6.45
CA LYS A 312 22.49 33.15 7.77
C LYS A 312 23.65 32.97 8.78
N PRO A 313 23.64 33.68 9.92
CA PRO A 313 24.68 33.57 10.94
C PRO A 313 24.85 32.17 11.55
N ASP A 314 23.84 31.31 11.40
CA ASP A 314 23.81 29.91 11.84
C ASP A 314 24.49 28.95 10.82
N GLY A 315 24.99 29.47 9.70
CA GLY A 315 25.62 28.69 8.62
C GLY A 315 24.64 28.10 7.60
N TYR A 316 23.32 28.29 7.77
CA TYR A 316 22.32 27.77 6.84
C TYR A 316 21.97 28.78 5.75
N ALA A 317 21.49 28.29 4.60
CA ALA A 317 21.02 29.15 3.51
C ALA A 317 19.78 29.95 3.92
N ALA A 318 19.69 31.21 3.47
CA ALA A 318 18.51 32.05 3.67
C ALA A 318 17.32 31.55 2.84
N ASP A 319 17.56 31.15 1.57
CA ASP A 319 16.58 30.52 0.68
C ASP A 319 16.97 29.06 0.34
N PRO A 320 16.31 28.06 0.96
CA PRO A 320 16.53 26.64 0.66
C PRO A 320 16.25 26.24 -0.79
N TRP A 321 15.55 27.06 -1.59
CA TRP A 321 15.27 26.81 -3.01
C TRP A 321 16.39 27.27 -3.96
N GLN A 322 17.40 28.00 -3.44
CA GLN A 322 18.58 28.42 -4.20
C GLN A 322 19.86 27.70 -3.75
N LEU A 323 20.02 27.45 -2.46
CA LEU A 323 21.19 26.78 -1.89
C LEU A 323 20.74 25.73 -0.86
N CYS A 324 21.17 24.49 -1.05
CA CYS A 324 20.91 23.37 -0.15
C CYS A 324 22.19 22.93 0.57
N THR A 325 22.06 22.23 1.69
CA THR A 325 23.23 21.67 2.39
C THR A 325 23.71 20.37 1.75
N LEU A 326 24.99 20.04 1.94
CA LEU A 326 25.58 18.77 1.48
C LEU A 326 24.82 17.56 2.02
N GLN A 327 24.42 17.59 3.29
CA GLN A 327 23.61 16.54 3.90
C GLN A 327 22.24 16.37 3.21
N GLN A 328 21.55 17.46 2.87
CA GLN A 328 20.29 17.39 2.11
C GLN A 328 20.50 16.77 0.73
N VAL A 329 21.60 17.10 0.06
CA VAL A 329 21.94 16.50 -1.24
C VAL A 329 22.20 15.00 -1.12
N GLU A 330 22.99 14.56 -0.14
CA GLU A 330 23.27 13.14 0.10
C GLU A 330 22.00 12.35 0.48
N GLN A 331 21.07 12.98 1.20
CA GLN A 331 19.75 12.39 1.49
C GLN A 331 18.98 12.11 0.19
N VAL A 332 18.95 13.06 -0.75
CA VAL A 332 18.28 12.88 -2.04
C VAL A 332 19.01 11.85 -2.91
N LYS A 333 20.35 11.82 -2.91
CA LYS A 333 21.12 10.80 -3.62
C LYS A 333 20.77 9.38 -3.14
N CYS A 334 20.57 9.18 -1.83
CA CYS A 334 20.14 7.88 -1.30
C CYS A 334 18.80 7.43 -1.91
N ILE A 335 17.83 8.35 -2.04
CA ILE A 335 16.54 8.07 -2.67
C ILE A 335 16.72 7.71 -4.14
N VAL A 336 17.48 8.51 -4.88
CA VAL A 336 17.68 8.30 -6.32
C VAL A 336 18.39 6.96 -6.60
N ARG A 337 19.32 6.51 -5.75
CA ARG A 337 19.95 5.18 -5.85
C ARG A 337 18.96 4.03 -5.72
N ILE A 338 17.89 4.21 -4.94
CA ILE A 338 16.90 3.16 -4.68
C ILE A 338 15.96 2.98 -5.88
N ILE A 339 15.69 4.04 -6.64
CA ILE A 339 14.71 4.05 -7.75
C ILE A 339 14.90 2.88 -8.75
N PRO A 340 16.11 2.56 -9.24
CA PRO A 340 16.28 1.43 -10.16
C PRO A 340 15.85 0.10 -9.54
N VAL A 341 16.27 -0.20 -8.31
CA VAL A 341 15.87 -1.42 -7.59
C VAL A 341 14.35 -1.41 -7.32
N TRP A 342 13.81 -0.29 -6.85
CA TRP A 342 12.38 -0.11 -6.60
C TRP A 342 11.53 -0.34 -7.86
N SER A 343 11.99 0.13 -9.03
CA SER A 343 11.26 -0.02 -10.30
C SER A 343 11.02 -1.47 -10.70
N THR A 344 11.90 -2.40 -10.30
CA THR A 344 11.73 -3.84 -10.54
C THR A 344 10.53 -4.40 -9.77
N GLY A 345 10.17 -3.77 -8.66
CA GLY A 345 8.98 -4.08 -7.87
C GLY A 345 7.67 -3.77 -8.63
N ILE A 346 7.69 -2.85 -9.60
CA ILE A 346 6.49 -2.50 -10.38
C ILE A 346 6.02 -3.69 -11.22
N LEU A 347 6.95 -4.36 -11.91
CA LEU A 347 6.65 -5.55 -12.71
C LEU A 347 6.29 -6.77 -11.84
N TYR A 348 6.84 -6.85 -10.63
CA TYR A 348 6.37 -7.80 -9.63
C TYR A 348 4.89 -7.55 -9.29
N GLN A 349 4.53 -6.29 -9.01
CA GLN A 349 3.17 -5.93 -8.64
C GLN A 349 2.15 -6.09 -9.78
N LEU A 350 2.58 -5.90 -11.02
CA LEU A 350 1.82 -6.29 -12.19
C LEU A 350 1.40 -7.77 -12.10
N ALA A 351 2.36 -8.67 -11.88
CA ALA A 351 2.10 -10.10 -11.79
C ALA A 351 1.16 -10.45 -10.62
N ALA A 352 1.41 -9.88 -9.42
CA ALA A 352 0.57 -10.10 -8.24
C ALA A 352 -0.87 -9.60 -8.46
N THR A 353 -1.05 -8.39 -9.01
CA THR A 353 -2.36 -7.81 -9.30
C THR A 353 -3.15 -8.68 -10.26
N GLN A 354 -2.51 -9.19 -11.32
CA GLN A 354 -3.17 -10.04 -12.31
C GLN A 354 -3.65 -11.38 -11.74
N GLN A 355 -2.89 -12.00 -10.82
CA GLN A 355 -3.41 -13.16 -10.09
C GLN A 355 -4.63 -12.79 -9.27
N GLN A 356 -4.58 -11.71 -8.49
CA GLN A 356 -5.69 -11.33 -7.63
C GLN A 356 -6.98 -11.04 -8.42
N THR A 357 -6.89 -10.47 -9.63
CA THR A 357 -8.07 -10.20 -10.46
C THR A 357 -8.55 -11.42 -11.25
N TYR A 358 -7.69 -12.07 -12.05
CA TYR A 358 -8.14 -13.09 -12.99
C TYR A 358 -8.45 -14.44 -12.35
N VAL A 359 -7.84 -14.76 -11.19
CA VAL A 359 -8.20 -15.97 -10.43
C VAL A 359 -9.68 -15.94 -10.03
N ILE A 360 -10.25 -14.76 -9.76
CA ILE A 360 -11.68 -14.62 -9.45
C ILE A 360 -12.51 -15.06 -10.66
N PHE A 361 -12.15 -14.63 -11.88
CA PHE A 361 -12.84 -15.05 -13.10
C PHE A 361 -12.67 -16.55 -13.38
N GLN A 362 -11.47 -17.10 -13.18
CA GLN A 362 -11.24 -18.54 -13.30
C GLN A 362 -12.08 -19.33 -12.30
N ALA A 363 -12.16 -18.87 -11.04
CA ALA A 363 -12.97 -19.47 -10.00
C ALA A 363 -14.48 -19.38 -10.32
N LEU A 364 -14.94 -18.27 -10.93
CA LEU A 364 -16.31 -18.10 -11.39
C LEU A 364 -16.72 -19.17 -12.42
N GLN A 365 -15.80 -19.57 -13.28
CA GLN A 365 -15.99 -20.57 -14.35
C GLN A 365 -15.46 -21.97 -14.00
N SER A 366 -15.28 -22.26 -12.71
CA SER A 366 -14.80 -23.56 -12.20
C SER A 366 -15.72 -24.11 -11.10
N ASN A 367 -15.58 -25.40 -10.79
CA ASN A 367 -16.32 -26.02 -9.69
C ASN A 367 -15.72 -25.59 -8.33
N ARG A 368 -16.47 -24.76 -7.58
CA ARG A 368 -16.08 -24.21 -6.27
C ARG A 368 -16.59 -25.00 -5.05
N HIS A 369 -17.11 -26.21 -5.25
CA HIS A 369 -17.55 -27.06 -4.14
C HIS A 369 -16.36 -27.62 -3.37
N LEU A 370 -16.47 -27.62 -2.04
CA LEU A 370 -15.44 -28.19 -1.18
C LEU A 370 -15.64 -29.71 -1.06
N GLY A 371 -14.82 -30.49 -1.79
CA GLY A 371 -14.88 -31.95 -1.78
C GLY A 371 -16.24 -32.48 -2.23
N ARG A 372 -16.88 -33.30 -1.41
CA ARG A 372 -18.24 -33.82 -1.65
C ARG A 372 -19.35 -33.00 -0.98
N SER A 373 -19.02 -31.86 -0.37
CA SER A 373 -20.02 -31.02 0.30
C SER A 373 -20.81 -30.17 -0.69
N ASN A 374 -22.03 -29.78 -0.31
CA ASN A 374 -22.85 -28.81 -1.05
C ASN A 374 -22.40 -27.35 -0.81
N PHE A 375 -21.32 -27.13 -0.04
CA PHE A 375 -20.84 -25.78 0.24
C PHE A 375 -20.00 -25.27 -0.94
N GLN A 376 -20.38 -24.12 -1.47
CA GLN A 376 -19.70 -23.45 -2.58
C GLN A 376 -18.91 -22.24 -2.07
N ILE A 377 -17.59 -22.27 -2.24
CA ILE A 377 -16.71 -21.16 -1.84
C ILE A 377 -16.98 -19.95 -2.74
N PRO A 378 -17.15 -18.73 -2.20
CA PRO A 378 -17.22 -17.52 -2.99
C PRO A 378 -15.95 -17.30 -3.82
N ALA A 379 -16.08 -16.90 -5.08
CA ALA A 379 -14.92 -16.76 -5.97
C ALA A 379 -13.88 -15.74 -5.47
N ALA A 380 -14.32 -14.61 -4.91
CA ALA A 380 -13.43 -13.59 -4.36
C ALA A 380 -12.72 -14.00 -3.06
N SER A 381 -13.24 -15.00 -2.33
CA SER A 381 -12.60 -15.51 -1.10
C SER A 381 -11.31 -16.28 -1.37
N PHE A 382 -10.96 -16.56 -2.63
CA PHE A 382 -9.66 -17.14 -3.00
C PHE A 382 -8.48 -16.22 -2.62
N VAL A 383 -8.72 -14.92 -2.36
CA VAL A 383 -7.70 -13.98 -1.83
C VAL A 383 -7.14 -14.40 -0.46
N VAL A 384 -7.83 -15.28 0.27
CA VAL A 384 -7.36 -15.77 1.57
C VAL A 384 -6.14 -16.68 1.41
N PHE A 385 -6.00 -17.39 0.29
CA PHE A 385 -4.91 -18.35 0.12
C PHE A 385 -3.52 -17.71 0.02
N PRO A 386 -3.29 -16.61 -0.73
CA PRO A 386 -2.02 -15.88 -0.64
C PRO A 386 -1.74 -15.38 0.78
N MET A 387 -2.75 -14.86 1.49
CA MET A 387 -2.59 -14.39 2.87
C MET A 387 -2.18 -15.51 3.83
N LEU A 388 -2.79 -16.69 3.69
CA LEU A 388 -2.40 -17.89 4.43
C LEU A 388 -0.97 -18.32 4.06
N GLY A 389 -0.61 -18.33 2.78
CA GLY A 389 0.73 -18.68 2.32
C GLY A 389 1.80 -17.78 2.95
N MET A 390 1.56 -16.46 2.94
CA MET A 390 2.42 -15.47 3.61
C MET A 390 2.48 -15.71 5.13
N SER A 391 1.33 -15.86 5.78
CA SER A 391 1.23 -16.00 7.24
C SER A 391 1.86 -17.29 7.76
N LEU A 392 1.77 -18.38 7.00
CA LEU A 392 2.44 -19.65 7.32
C LEU A 392 3.93 -19.59 7.02
N TRP A 393 4.33 -18.90 5.96
CA TRP A 393 5.73 -18.82 5.56
C TRP A 393 6.59 -17.98 6.51
N ILE A 394 6.11 -16.84 7.00
CA ILE A 394 6.86 -15.96 7.90
C ILE A 394 7.46 -16.72 9.11
N PRO A 395 6.69 -17.45 9.95
CA PRO A 395 7.25 -18.16 11.09
C PRO A 395 8.17 -19.30 10.66
N ILE A 396 7.91 -19.96 9.53
CA ILE A 396 8.81 -20.98 8.97
C ILE A 396 10.14 -20.35 8.58
N TYR A 397 10.10 -19.20 7.91
CA TYR A 397 11.31 -18.49 7.50
C TYR A 397 12.13 -18.07 8.72
N ASP A 398 11.51 -17.37 9.67
CA ASP A 398 12.21 -16.80 10.82
C ASP A 398 12.75 -17.86 11.79
N ARG A 399 12.00 -18.95 12.03
CA ARG A 399 12.39 -19.97 13.01
C ARG A 399 13.24 -21.10 12.43
N ILE A 400 13.12 -21.37 11.14
CA ILE A 400 13.71 -22.57 10.53
C ILE A 400 14.71 -22.20 9.44
N VAL A 401 14.31 -21.36 8.48
CA VAL A 401 15.13 -21.07 7.29
C VAL A 401 16.25 -20.10 7.62
N ALA A 402 15.95 -18.95 8.22
CA ALA A 402 16.92 -17.90 8.53
C ALA A 402 18.04 -18.40 9.45
N PRO A 403 17.79 -19.09 10.59
CA PRO A 403 18.87 -19.55 11.46
C PRO A 403 19.77 -20.61 10.80
N ARG A 404 19.21 -21.44 9.90
CA ARG A 404 20.00 -22.41 9.14
C ARG A 404 20.86 -21.72 8.08
N LEU A 405 20.31 -20.72 7.40
CA LEU A 405 21.05 -19.94 6.42
C LEU A 405 22.15 -19.13 7.09
N GLU A 406 21.92 -18.51 8.25
CA GLU A 406 22.94 -17.81 9.02
C GLU A 406 24.14 -18.72 9.35
N ARG A 407 23.88 -19.97 9.77
CA ARG A 407 24.95 -20.95 10.03
C ARG A 407 25.78 -21.27 8.79
N ILE A 408 25.16 -21.27 7.61
CA ILE A 408 25.82 -21.61 6.34
C ILE A 408 26.53 -20.40 5.74
N THR A 409 25.86 -19.25 5.66
CA THR A 409 26.36 -18.05 4.98
C THR A 409 27.22 -17.17 5.88
N LYS A 410 27.17 -17.37 7.20
CA LYS A 410 27.85 -16.55 8.22
C LYS A 410 27.51 -15.06 8.13
N LYS A 411 26.32 -14.73 7.63
CA LYS A 411 25.78 -13.36 7.54
C LYS A 411 24.55 -13.24 8.42
N GLU A 412 24.38 -12.12 9.12
CA GLU A 412 23.15 -11.81 9.87
C GLU A 412 21.92 -11.88 8.94
N GLY A 413 20.88 -12.59 9.36
CA GLY A 413 19.66 -12.82 8.58
C GLY A 413 19.78 -13.88 7.47
N GLY A 414 20.97 -14.46 7.26
CA GLY A 414 21.24 -15.54 6.30
C GLY A 414 21.34 -15.08 4.84
N LEU A 415 20.38 -14.29 4.36
CA LEU A 415 20.30 -13.76 2.99
C LEU A 415 20.33 -12.23 2.99
N THR A 416 20.97 -11.64 1.97
CA THR A 416 20.87 -10.19 1.78
C THR A 416 19.45 -9.79 1.35
N LEU A 417 19.06 -8.55 1.62
CA LEU A 417 17.72 -8.06 1.23
C LEU A 417 17.49 -8.11 -0.28
N LEU A 418 18.52 -7.80 -1.08
CA LEU A 418 18.45 -7.94 -2.54
C LEU A 418 18.31 -9.41 -2.96
N GLN A 419 18.96 -10.36 -2.27
CA GLN A 419 18.75 -11.78 -2.54
C GLN A 419 17.32 -12.23 -2.23
N ARG A 420 16.76 -11.81 -1.09
CA ARG A 420 15.36 -12.11 -0.73
C ARG A 420 14.39 -11.52 -1.76
N MET A 421 14.61 -10.27 -2.20
CA MET A 421 13.82 -9.67 -3.28
C MET A 421 13.91 -10.48 -4.57
N GLY A 422 15.11 -10.87 -4.98
CA GLY A 422 15.35 -11.69 -6.17
C GLY A 422 14.64 -13.04 -6.12
N ILE A 423 14.65 -13.72 -4.96
CA ILE A 423 13.90 -14.96 -4.75
C ILE A 423 12.41 -14.73 -5.00
N GLY A 424 11.83 -13.67 -4.44
CA GLY A 424 10.43 -13.36 -4.68
C GLY A 424 10.11 -13.05 -6.15
N LEU A 425 11.02 -12.41 -6.90
CA LEU A 425 10.87 -12.23 -8.35
C LEU A 425 10.91 -13.57 -9.11
N VAL A 426 11.75 -14.53 -8.70
CA VAL A 426 11.79 -15.87 -9.30
C VAL A 426 10.49 -16.63 -9.00
N LEU A 427 10.01 -16.53 -7.75
CA LEU A 427 8.75 -17.17 -7.36
C LEU A 427 7.56 -16.57 -8.11
N SER A 428 7.53 -15.27 -8.39
CA SER A 428 6.44 -14.68 -9.19
C SER A 428 6.41 -15.20 -10.63
N VAL A 429 7.55 -15.47 -11.25
CA VAL A 429 7.63 -16.16 -12.55
C VAL A 429 7.07 -17.58 -12.44
N ALA A 430 7.42 -18.31 -11.38
CA ALA A 430 6.88 -19.64 -11.13
C ALA A 430 5.36 -19.62 -10.91
N VAL A 431 4.83 -18.63 -10.19
CA VAL A 431 3.38 -18.41 -9.99
C VAL A 431 2.69 -18.19 -11.34
N MET A 432 3.20 -17.30 -12.19
CA MET A 432 2.60 -17.05 -13.51
C MET A 432 2.63 -18.28 -14.40
N THR A 433 3.75 -19.01 -14.40
CA THR A 433 3.91 -20.21 -15.22
C THR A 433 2.95 -21.32 -14.76
N THR A 434 2.89 -21.57 -13.45
CA THR A 434 1.97 -22.58 -12.90
C THR A 434 0.51 -22.21 -13.09
N ALA A 435 0.14 -20.93 -12.93
CA ALA A 435 -1.20 -20.45 -13.24
C ALA A 435 -1.58 -20.64 -14.72
N GLY A 436 -0.64 -20.41 -15.65
CA GLY A 436 -0.79 -20.70 -17.07
C GLY A 436 -1.08 -22.19 -17.34
N VAL A 437 -0.30 -23.08 -16.74
CA VAL A 437 -0.49 -24.55 -16.87
C VAL A 437 -1.83 -24.99 -16.30
N ILE A 438 -2.24 -24.44 -15.16
CA ILE A 438 -3.54 -24.76 -14.53
C ILE A 438 -4.68 -24.27 -15.42
N GLU A 439 -4.57 -23.08 -16.00
CA GLU A 439 -5.57 -22.54 -16.93
C GLU A 439 -5.70 -23.39 -18.21
N GLU A 440 -4.58 -23.82 -18.78
CA GLU A 440 -4.56 -24.69 -19.93
C GLU A 440 -5.29 -26.02 -19.65
N ARG A 441 -5.08 -26.60 -18.47
CA ARG A 441 -5.79 -27.81 -18.01
C ARG A 441 -7.28 -27.55 -17.78
N ARG A 442 -7.62 -26.46 -17.07
CA ARG A 442 -9.02 -26.06 -16.80
C ARG A 442 -9.79 -25.90 -18.12
N ARG A 443 -9.24 -25.12 -19.05
CA ARG A 443 -9.80 -24.86 -20.37
C ARG A 443 -9.97 -26.16 -21.18
N SER A 444 -8.93 -27.00 -21.24
CA SER A 444 -8.98 -28.28 -21.95
C SER A 444 -10.09 -29.19 -21.42
N HIS A 445 -10.29 -29.22 -20.10
CA HIS A 445 -11.34 -30.00 -19.48
C HIS A 445 -12.74 -29.45 -19.79
N ALA A 446 -12.91 -28.13 -19.78
CA ALA A 446 -14.17 -27.46 -20.11
C ALA A 446 -14.58 -27.69 -21.57
N LEU A 447 -13.64 -27.58 -22.51
CA LEU A 447 -13.87 -27.81 -23.94
C LEU A 447 -14.31 -29.26 -24.23
N ARG A 448 -13.73 -30.26 -23.55
CA ARG A 448 -14.14 -31.67 -23.69
C ARG A 448 -15.59 -31.92 -23.24
N HIS A 449 -16.02 -31.26 -22.17
CA HIS A 449 -17.34 -31.48 -21.57
C HIS A 449 -18.43 -30.55 -22.13
N HIS A 450 -18.09 -29.62 -23.04
CA HIS A 450 -19.02 -28.65 -23.65
C HIS A 450 -19.85 -27.87 -22.62
N ARG A 451 -19.29 -27.60 -21.43
CA ARG A 451 -19.94 -26.82 -20.36
C ARG A 451 -19.21 -25.51 -20.11
N THR A 452 -19.97 -24.44 -19.89
CA THR A 452 -19.45 -23.12 -19.50
C THR A 452 -18.79 -23.16 -18.12
N VAL A 453 -19.36 -23.91 -17.19
CA VAL A 453 -18.72 -24.28 -15.91
C VAL A 453 -18.31 -25.74 -15.98
N GLY A 454 -17.02 -25.98 -16.21
CA GLY A 454 -16.48 -27.34 -16.28
C GLY A 454 -16.40 -28.03 -14.90
N PRO A 455 -16.28 -29.38 -14.85
CA PRO A 455 -16.09 -30.12 -13.59
C PRO A 455 -14.77 -29.79 -12.86
N PHE A 456 -13.88 -29.04 -13.49
CA PHE A 456 -12.55 -28.74 -12.97
C PHE A 456 -12.66 -28.03 -11.61
N SER A 457 -12.07 -28.63 -10.59
CA SER A 457 -12.11 -28.08 -9.24
C SER A 457 -11.28 -26.80 -9.15
N SER A 458 -11.87 -25.73 -8.61
CA SER A 458 -11.15 -24.49 -8.35
C SER A 458 -10.08 -24.62 -7.26
N LEU A 459 -10.06 -25.73 -6.51
CA LEU A 459 -9.01 -26.01 -5.52
C LEU A 459 -7.61 -26.11 -6.15
N TRP A 460 -7.52 -26.40 -7.45
CA TRP A 460 -6.26 -26.35 -8.20
C TRP A 460 -5.69 -24.93 -8.35
N LEU A 461 -6.46 -23.88 -8.07
CA LEU A 461 -5.97 -22.50 -8.02
C LEU A 461 -5.22 -22.21 -6.71
N ILE A 462 -5.36 -23.05 -5.67
CA ILE A 462 -4.76 -22.83 -4.34
C ILE A 462 -3.21 -22.89 -4.39
N PRO A 463 -2.55 -23.88 -5.03
CA PRO A 463 -1.09 -23.95 -5.06
C PRO A 463 -0.39 -22.67 -5.59
N PRO A 464 -0.74 -22.11 -6.77
CA PRO A 464 -0.10 -20.87 -7.22
C PRO A 464 -0.44 -19.67 -6.32
N LEU A 465 -1.60 -19.64 -5.68
CA LEU A 465 -1.96 -18.59 -4.72
C LEU A 465 -1.15 -18.66 -3.43
N ILE A 466 -0.94 -19.85 -2.86
CA ILE A 466 -0.06 -20.04 -1.69
C ILE A 466 1.38 -19.64 -2.06
N LEU A 467 1.84 -20.05 -3.25
CA LEU A 467 3.16 -19.68 -3.76
C LEU A 467 3.30 -18.17 -3.96
N LEU A 468 2.24 -17.48 -4.39
CA LEU A 468 2.18 -16.02 -4.45
C LEU A 468 2.36 -15.39 -3.06
N GLY A 469 1.71 -15.94 -2.03
CA GLY A 469 1.91 -15.49 -0.65
C GLY A 469 3.35 -15.64 -0.15
N VAL A 470 3.99 -16.77 -0.45
CA VAL A 470 5.42 -16.99 -0.14
C VAL A 470 6.30 -15.99 -0.91
N SER A 471 5.98 -15.77 -2.18
CA SER A 471 6.65 -14.79 -3.04
C SER A 471 6.55 -13.37 -2.48
N GLU A 472 5.37 -12.96 -1.98
CA GLU A 472 5.15 -11.65 -1.35
C GLU A 472 5.95 -11.51 -0.06
N ALA A 473 5.99 -12.55 0.78
CA ALA A 473 6.81 -12.55 1.97
C ALA A 473 8.32 -12.35 1.68
N PHE A 474 8.82 -12.94 0.58
CA PHE A 474 10.20 -12.72 0.15
C PHE A 474 10.43 -11.34 -0.47
N ASN A 475 9.52 -10.86 -1.32
CA ASN A 475 9.73 -9.64 -2.08
C ASN A 475 9.30 -8.38 -1.32
N VAL A 476 8.02 -8.30 -0.92
CA VAL A 476 7.40 -7.09 -0.35
C VAL A 476 7.99 -6.77 1.02
N ILE A 477 8.14 -7.75 1.91
CA ILE A 477 8.74 -7.52 3.25
C ILE A 477 10.18 -7.03 3.08
N SER A 478 10.95 -7.66 2.20
CA SER A 478 12.35 -7.28 1.96
C SER A 478 12.46 -5.90 1.34
N GLN A 479 11.53 -5.50 0.47
CA GLN A 479 11.44 -4.14 -0.06
C GLN A 479 11.24 -3.12 1.06
N VAL A 480 10.27 -3.35 1.95
CA VAL A 480 10.02 -2.46 3.09
C VAL A 480 11.25 -2.35 3.98
N GLU A 481 11.85 -3.48 4.33
CA GLU A 481 13.05 -3.50 5.18
C GLU A 481 14.25 -2.80 4.50
N PHE A 482 14.41 -2.99 3.19
CA PHE A 482 15.47 -2.36 2.41
C PHE A 482 15.27 -0.86 2.32
N TYR A 483 14.06 -0.39 1.99
CA TYR A 483 13.78 1.04 1.97
C TYR A 483 14.01 1.64 3.35
N TYR A 484 13.55 0.99 4.42
CA TYR A 484 13.76 1.51 5.77
C TYR A 484 15.24 1.63 6.14
N LYS A 485 16.07 0.63 5.83
CA LYS A 485 17.51 0.63 6.12
C LYS A 485 18.31 1.58 5.24
N GLN A 486 17.89 1.78 3.99
CA GLN A 486 18.64 2.57 3.00
C GLN A 486 18.19 4.04 2.94
N PHE A 487 17.03 4.38 3.50
CA PHE A 487 16.60 5.76 3.60
C PHE A 487 17.34 6.52 4.72
N PRO A 488 17.51 7.84 4.58
CA PRO A 488 17.87 8.72 5.67
C PRO A 488 16.86 8.66 6.82
N GLU A 489 17.33 8.88 8.05
CA GLU A 489 16.52 8.66 9.27
C GLU A 489 15.32 9.62 9.35
N ASN A 490 15.52 10.86 8.92
CA ASN A 490 14.50 11.90 8.79
C ASN A 490 13.52 11.70 7.62
N MET A 491 13.74 10.70 6.75
CA MET A 491 12.94 10.45 5.54
C MET A 491 12.31 9.05 5.51
N ARG A 492 12.34 8.31 6.62
CA ARG A 492 11.81 6.94 6.69
C ARG A 492 10.31 6.83 6.37
N SER A 493 9.53 7.90 6.53
CA SER A 493 8.13 7.93 6.09
C SER A 493 7.98 7.75 4.57
N ILE A 494 8.92 8.30 3.77
CA ILE A 494 8.93 8.16 2.31
C ILE A 494 9.19 6.71 1.88
N ALA A 495 9.94 5.94 2.68
CA ALA A 495 10.19 4.52 2.40
C ALA A 495 8.88 3.72 2.30
N GLY A 496 7.91 4.00 3.18
CA GLY A 496 6.57 3.41 3.11
C GLY A 496 5.78 3.89 1.89
N SER A 497 5.85 5.18 1.57
CA SER A 497 5.19 5.76 0.39
C SER A 497 5.69 5.15 -0.93
N LEU A 498 6.99 4.86 -1.07
CA LEU A 498 7.53 4.22 -2.26
C LEU A 498 6.91 2.86 -2.53
N LEU A 499 6.69 2.03 -1.51
CA LEU A 499 6.03 0.74 -1.69
C LEU A 499 4.65 0.91 -2.32
N PHE A 500 3.85 1.82 -1.77
CA PHE A 500 2.51 2.13 -2.26
C PHE A 500 2.52 2.75 -3.66
N CYS A 501 3.49 3.60 -3.99
CA CYS A 501 3.72 4.06 -5.37
C CYS A 501 3.99 2.88 -6.32
N GLY A 502 4.77 1.88 -5.88
CA GLY A 502 5.03 0.66 -6.65
C GLY A 502 3.75 -0.14 -6.90
N PHE A 503 2.88 -0.26 -5.90
CA PHE A 503 1.58 -0.91 -6.04
C PHE A 503 0.68 -0.13 -7.01
N ALA A 504 0.68 1.20 -6.93
CA ALA A 504 -0.08 2.07 -7.81
C ALA A 504 0.32 1.90 -9.28
N LEU A 505 1.63 2.02 -9.56
CA LEU A 505 2.18 1.84 -10.90
C LEU A 505 1.96 0.41 -11.41
N GLY A 506 2.06 -0.61 -10.54
CA GLY A 506 1.74 -1.99 -10.89
C GLY A 506 0.29 -2.16 -11.32
N GLY A 507 -0.67 -1.55 -10.61
CA GLY A 507 -2.08 -1.54 -10.97
C GLY A 507 -2.38 -0.82 -12.30
N TYR A 508 -1.75 0.33 -12.55
CA TYR A 508 -1.90 1.05 -13.82
C TYR A 508 -1.27 0.29 -14.99
N LEU A 509 -0.08 -0.29 -14.79
CA LEU A 509 0.57 -1.12 -15.79
C LEU A 509 -0.24 -2.38 -16.09
N SER A 510 -0.88 -2.96 -15.08
CA SER A 510 -1.83 -4.08 -15.21
C SER A 510 -3.01 -3.72 -16.09
N SER A 511 -3.62 -2.56 -15.88
CA SER A 511 -4.71 -2.04 -16.72
C SER A 511 -4.28 -1.77 -18.16
N LEU A 512 -3.09 -1.19 -18.35
CA LEU A 512 -2.50 -0.95 -19.67
C LEU A 512 -2.28 -2.27 -20.41
N MET A 513 -1.69 -3.27 -19.73
CA MET A 513 -1.43 -4.58 -20.32
C MET A 513 -2.71 -5.29 -20.73
N VAL A 514 -3.76 -5.29 -19.89
CA VAL A 514 -5.08 -5.85 -20.22
C VAL A 514 -5.66 -5.18 -21.47
N THR A 515 -5.56 -3.85 -21.57
CA THR A 515 -6.09 -3.08 -22.70
C THR A 515 -5.31 -3.36 -23.99
N VAL A 516 -3.98 -3.43 -23.92
CA VAL A 516 -3.12 -3.74 -25.08
C VAL A 516 -3.38 -5.16 -25.59
N VAL A 517 -3.45 -6.15 -24.69
CA VAL A 517 -3.75 -7.54 -25.05
C VAL A 517 -5.15 -7.65 -25.63
N HIS A 518 -6.15 -6.99 -25.03
CA HIS A 518 -7.51 -7.01 -25.57
C HIS A 518 -7.58 -6.39 -26.97
N ARG A 519 -6.92 -5.24 -27.20
CA ARG A 519 -6.93 -4.55 -28.51
C ARG A 519 -6.19 -5.33 -29.60
N SER A 520 -5.11 -6.02 -29.25
CA SER A 520 -4.30 -6.81 -30.19
C SER A 520 -4.92 -8.17 -30.51
N THR A 521 -5.50 -8.84 -29.51
CA THR A 521 -6.00 -10.22 -29.65
C THR A 521 -7.51 -10.30 -29.88
N GLY A 522 -8.26 -9.25 -29.55
CA GLY A 522 -9.74 -9.22 -29.61
C GLY A 522 -10.36 -9.07 -30.99
N ARG A 523 -9.57 -8.96 -32.07
CA ARG A 523 -10.06 -8.76 -33.45
C ARG A 523 -10.60 -10.03 -34.14
N GLY A 524 -10.85 -11.11 -33.39
CA GLY A 524 -11.51 -12.33 -33.90
C GLY A 524 -11.95 -13.28 -32.78
N GLN A 525 -13.02 -14.06 -32.99
CA GLN A 525 -13.59 -14.93 -31.96
C GLN A 525 -12.61 -16.02 -31.46
N SER A 526 -11.69 -16.50 -32.30
CA SER A 526 -10.73 -17.57 -31.95
C SER A 526 -9.37 -17.07 -31.43
N ARG A 527 -9.11 -15.76 -31.50
CA ARG A 527 -7.82 -15.15 -31.11
C ARG A 527 -7.85 -14.37 -29.82
N ASN A 528 -9.02 -14.09 -29.24
CA ASN A 528 -9.14 -13.26 -28.04
C ASN A 528 -8.56 -13.97 -26.80
N TRP A 529 -7.50 -13.43 -26.20
CA TRP A 529 -6.89 -14.03 -25.01
C TRP A 529 -7.76 -13.80 -23.76
N LEU A 530 -8.39 -12.63 -23.67
CA LEU A 530 -9.15 -12.16 -22.51
C LEU A 530 -10.66 -12.17 -22.83
N ALA A 531 -11.16 -13.30 -23.35
CA ALA A 531 -12.57 -13.45 -23.67
C ALA A 531 -13.45 -13.52 -22.40
N GLU A 532 -14.71 -13.09 -22.52
CA GLU A 532 -15.69 -13.15 -21.42
C GLU A 532 -15.92 -14.59 -20.93
N ASP A 533 -16.10 -15.51 -21.88
CA ASP A 533 -16.04 -16.95 -21.63
C ASP A 533 -14.58 -17.38 -21.73
N LEU A 534 -13.94 -17.65 -20.58
CA LEU A 534 -12.54 -18.03 -20.51
C LEU A 534 -12.28 -19.35 -21.24
N ASN A 535 -13.29 -20.19 -21.44
CA ASN A 535 -13.16 -21.43 -22.22
C ASN A 535 -12.89 -21.14 -23.70
N LYS A 536 -13.41 -20.02 -24.22
CA LYS A 536 -13.16 -19.52 -25.58
C LYS A 536 -11.89 -18.66 -25.66
N GLY A 537 -11.43 -18.15 -24.51
CA GLY A 537 -10.22 -17.35 -24.38
C GLY A 537 -8.92 -18.16 -24.39
N ARG A 538 -7.81 -17.44 -24.32
CA ARG A 538 -6.44 -17.96 -24.14
C ARG A 538 -5.73 -17.24 -23.00
N LEU A 539 -6.33 -17.33 -21.81
CA LEU A 539 -5.80 -16.72 -20.58
C LEU A 539 -4.45 -17.34 -20.17
N ASP A 540 -4.20 -18.59 -20.54
CA ASP A 540 -2.92 -19.28 -20.44
C ASP A 540 -1.79 -18.46 -21.11
N LEU A 541 -2.00 -18.01 -22.35
CA LEU A 541 -1.02 -17.20 -23.08
C LEU A 541 -0.79 -15.83 -22.43
N PHE A 542 -1.84 -15.26 -21.82
CA PHE A 542 -1.71 -14.02 -21.05
C PHE A 542 -0.79 -14.23 -19.84
N TYR A 543 -0.98 -15.29 -19.06
CA TYR A 543 -0.09 -15.61 -17.93
C TYR A 543 1.34 -15.91 -18.38
N TYR A 544 1.54 -16.66 -19.45
CA TYR A 544 2.88 -16.91 -19.99
C TYR A 544 3.56 -15.61 -20.45
N SER A 545 2.82 -14.65 -21.02
CA SER A 545 3.39 -13.35 -21.38
C SER A 545 3.89 -12.55 -20.16
N ILE A 546 3.16 -12.61 -19.04
CA ILE A 546 3.59 -12.00 -17.78
C ILE A 546 4.81 -12.74 -17.21
N ALA A 547 4.87 -14.08 -17.33
CA ALA A 547 6.02 -14.86 -16.91
C ALA A 547 7.29 -14.45 -17.68
N VAL A 548 7.20 -14.29 -19.01
CA VAL A 548 8.32 -13.81 -19.85
C VAL A 548 8.77 -12.41 -19.43
N LEU A 549 7.83 -11.48 -19.20
CA LEU A 549 8.16 -10.15 -18.67
C LEU A 549 8.84 -10.24 -17.28
N GLY A 550 8.41 -11.17 -16.43
CA GLY A 550 9.04 -11.44 -15.14
C GLY A 550 10.49 -11.94 -15.28
N VAL A 551 10.79 -12.79 -16.27
CA VAL A 551 12.16 -13.22 -16.57
C VAL A 551 13.03 -12.05 -17.04
N LEU A 552 12.50 -11.18 -17.91
CA LEU A 552 13.21 -9.97 -18.33
C LEU A 552 13.44 -9.02 -17.14
N ASN A 553 12.47 -8.90 -16.24
CA ASN A 553 12.59 -8.12 -15.01
C ASN A 553 13.66 -8.69 -14.07
N LEU A 554 13.82 -10.02 -14.00
CA LEU A 554 14.90 -10.64 -13.22
C LEU A 554 16.29 -10.26 -13.73
N VAL A 555 16.47 -10.22 -15.06
CA VAL A 555 17.73 -9.78 -15.68
C VAL A 555 18.00 -8.30 -15.36
N TYR A 556 16.98 -7.46 -15.50
CA TYR A 556 17.05 -6.05 -15.14
C TYR A 556 17.36 -5.85 -13.65
N PHE A 557 16.68 -6.60 -12.76
CA PHE A 557 16.93 -6.59 -11.32
C PHE A 557 18.38 -6.98 -10.99
N ALA A 558 18.93 -8.01 -11.63
CA ALA A 558 20.32 -8.42 -11.41
C ALA A 558 21.31 -7.31 -11.78
N ALA A 559 21.06 -6.59 -12.89
CA ALA A 559 21.86 -5.44 -13.28
C ALA A 559 21.76 -4.29 -12.27
N CYS A 560 20.54 -3.94 -11.83
CA CYS A 560 20.31 -2.91 -10.81
C CYS A 560 20.94 -3.27 -9.46
N ALA A 561 20.80 -4.52 -9.02
CA ALA A 561 21.35 -5.01 -7.76
C ALA A 561 22.89 -4.97 -7.77
N LYS A 562 23.53 -5.24 -8.92
CA LYS A 562 24.99 -5.14 -9.07
C LYS A 562 25.47 -3.69 -9.11
N TRP A 563 24.66 -2.78 -9.66
CA TRP A 563 24.97 -1.35 -9.72
C TRP A 563 24.73 -0.62 -8.39
N TYR A 564 23.80 -1.11 -7.57
CA TYR A 564 23.41 -0.49 -6.30
C TYR A 564 24.55 -0.44 -5.29
N ARG A 565 24.76 0.74 -4.69
CA ARG A 565 25.68 0.95 -3.58
C ARG A 565 24.89 1.23 -2.31
N TYR A 566 25.17 0.44 -1.28
CA TYR A 566 24.54 0.60 0.03
C TYR A 566 24.91 1.95 0.66
N LYS A 567 23.96 2.50 1.42
CA LYS A 567 24.19 3.64 2.30
C LYS A 567 25.29 3.27 3.31
N ALA A 568 26.32 4.10 3.38
CA ALA A 568 27.45 3.97 4.31
C ALA A 568 27.07 4.47 5.70
#